data_AF-A0A0F9L0E4-F1
#
_entry.id   AF-A0A0F9L0E4-F1
#
_cell.length_a   1.000
_cell.length_b   1.000
_cell.length_c   1.000
_cell.angle_alpha   90.00
_cell.angle_beta   90.00
_cell.angle_gamma   90.00
#
_symmetry.space_group_name_H-M   'P 1'
#
loop_
_entity.id
_entity.type
_entity.pdbx_description
1 polymer ?
#
loop_
_entity_poly.entity_id
_entity_poly.type
_entity_poly.pdbx_seq_one_letter_code
_entity_poly.pdbx_strand_id
1 'polypeptide(L)'
;FYPALKNCLKPIRGNTPNMNDLRQVLELGALVAGSREAYSERPLITHHCCPVISPLTLDVESTEILMYLVENELPVYGTIVANAGMTAPMSLTGTLALGNAEFLSMSVLMQMIRPQTPIIYAVLSTVADLRSGEYAPGGIETGILQMAHAEMARFYGVPSGGYVGLTNSHIDDVQAGYETGMSATAAMLGGADMFNMGGLLGSLMAFDYAKAIIDNEIALMLKRINTGMEPVSESGFLDLIKEVGPGGNYMVQEDTVKRMRSTALLPALAIREMRASWEKHGQRDVYSKAMQQVKKILTQDNPAVFGKEIDQKIHNRFKDLVPGNTGLNND
;
A
#
# COMPACT_ATOMS: atom_id res chain seq x y z
N PHE A 1 10.92 -4.61 12.59
CA PHE A 1 11.96 -4.40 11.56
C PHE A 1 12.72 -5.67 11.20
N TYR A 2 13.42 -6.34 12.15
CA TYR A 2 14.28 -7.50 11.83
C TYR A 2 13.62 -8.61 10.98
N PRO A 3 12.43 -9.17 11.32
CA PRO A 3 11.81 -10.19 10.48
C PRO A 3 11.52 -9.72 9.05
N ALA A 4 11.11 -8.45 8.88
CA ALA A 4 10.82 -7.89 7.57
C ALA A 4 12.10 -7.75 6.73
N LEU A 5 13.18 -7.23 7.33
CA LEU A 5 14.47 -7.08 6.66
C LEU A 5 15.11 -8.43 6.31
N LYS A 6 15.01 -9.40 7.23
CA LYS A 6 15.52 -10.75 7.03
C LYS A 6 14.83 -11.46 5.88
N ASN A 7 13.53 -11.21 5.67
CA ASN A 7 12.68 -12.02 4.79
C ASN A 7 12.20 -11.31 3.53
N CYS A 8 12.69 -10.10 3.24
CA CYS A 8 12.21 -9.28 2.14
C CYS A 8 13.36 -8.55 1.44
N LEU A 9 13.43 -8.69 0.12
CA LEU A 9 14.38 -7.95 -0.72
C LEU A 9 13.89 -6.54 -1.11
N LYS A 10 12.64 -6.20 -0.78
CA LYS A 10 12.04 -4.89 -1.11
C LYS A 10 12.32 -3.88 0.00
N PRO A 11 12.30 -2.57 -0.30
CA PRO A 11 12.36 -1.54 0.73
C PRO A 11 11.32 -1.76 1.82
N ILE A 12 11.72 -1.57 3.08
CA ILE A 12 10.83 -1.73 4.22
C ILE A 12 10.38 -0.36 4.70
N ARG A 13 9.08 -0.21 4.89
CA ARG A 13 8.51 0.95 5.56
C ARG A 13 8.16 0.60 7.00
N GLY A 14 8.46 1.48 7.95
CA GLY A 14 7.99 1.33 9.32
C GLY A 14 8.08 2.62 10.13
N ASN A 15 7.47 2.59 11.31
CA ASN A 15 7.56 3.64 12.31
C ASN A 15 8.22 3.11 13.58
N THR A 16 8.72 4.04 14.40
CA THR A 16 9.25 3.75 15.74
C THR A 16 8.56 4.68 16.72
N PRO A 17 8.18 4.20 17.92
CA PRO A 17 7.39 5.01 18.84
C PRO A 17 8.23 6.11 19.50
N ASN A 18 9.53 5.90 19.68
CA ASN A 18 10.41 6.85 20.36
C ASN A 18 11.82 6.85 19.74
N MET A 19 12.66 7.77 20.22
CA MET A 19 14.00 8.00 19.69
C MET A 19 14.99 6.87 19.97
N ASN A 20 14.81 6.16 21.07
CA ASN A 20 15.65 5.00 21.38
C ASN A 20 15.40 3.85 20.40
N ASP A 21 14.15 3.60 20.06
CA ASP A 21 13.77 2.57 19.10
C ASP A 21 14.22 2.95 17.68
N LEU A 22 14.13 4.24 17.31
CA LEU A 22 14.69 4.70 16.04
C LEU A 22 16.18 4.37 15.95
N ARG A 23 16.97 4.73 16.95
CA ARG A 23 18.42 4.50 16.96
C ARG A 23 18.77 3.02 16.81
N GLN A 24 18.01 2.14 17.46
CA GLN A 24 18.17 0.69 17.31
C GLN A 24 17.86 0.22 15.89
N VAL A 25 16.80 0.76 15.26
CA VAL A 25 16.44 0.43 13.87
C VAL A 25 17.47 0.94 12.87
N LEU A 26 18.03 2.13 13.07
CA LEU A 26 19.09 2.67 12.23
C LEU A 26 20.38 1.88 12.37
N GLU A 27 20.71 1.44 13.57
CA GLU A 27 21.84 0.54 13.80
C GLU A 27 21.63 -0.81 13.11
N LEU A 28 20.42 -1.37 13.18
CA LEU A 28 20.06 -2.59 12.45
C LEU A 28 20.20 -2.38 10.93
N GLY A 29 19.71 -1.26 10.40
CA GLY A 29 19.85 -0.89 8.99
C GLY A 29 21.32 -0.80 8.56
N ALA A 30 22.17 -0.14 9.36
CA ALA A 30 23.60 -0.03 9.13
C ALA A 30 24.32 -1.39 9.14
N LEU A 31 23.95 -2.28 10.07
CA LEU A 31 24.49 -3.65 10.10
C LEU A 31 24.12 -4.43 8.85
N VAL A 32 22.87 -4.34 8.40
CA VAL A 32 22.39 -5.01 7.18
C VAL A 32 23.07 -4.46 5.93
N ALA A 33 23.29 -3.14 5.86
CA ALA A 33 24.02 -2.50 4.76
C ALA A 33 25.55 -2.74 4.81
N GLY A 34 26.06 -3.22 5.95
CA GLY A 34 27.48 -3.49 6.20
C GLY A 34 28.25 -2.33 6.83
N SER A 35 27.73 -1.10 6.76
CA SER A 35 28.28 0.08 7.46
C SER A 35 27.23 1.20 7.55
N ARG A 36 27.51 2.23 8.35
CA ARG A 36 26.65 3.43 8.40
C ARG A 36 26.73 4.19 7.09
N GLU A 37 27.91 4.27 6.50
CA GLU A 37 28.18 4.95 5.24
C GLU A 37 27.40 4.30 4.09
N ALA A 38 27.46 2.97 3.97
CA ALA A 38 26.69 2.22 2.98
C ALA A 38 25.18 2.37 3.16
N TYR A 39 24.70 2.41 4.41
CA TYR A 39 23.30 2.64 4.71
C TYR A 39 22.84 4.06 4.35
N SER A 40 23.66 5.07 4.63
CA SER A 40 23.37 6.45 4.24
C SER A 40 23.37 6.65 2.72
N GLU A 41 24.28 6.01 1.99
CA GLU A 41 24.31 6.07 0.53
C GLU A 41 23.10 5.37 -0.10
N ARG A 42 22.65 4.24 0.47
CA ARG A 42 21.50 3.48 -0.02
C ARG A 42 20.61 2.99 1.12
N PRO A 43 19.73 3.87 1.65
CA PRO A 43 18.83 3.49 2.73
C PRO A 43 17.84 2.41 2.28
N LEU A 44 17.74 1.35 3.07
CA LEU A 44 16.82 0.22 2.85
C LEU A 44 15.52 0.32 3.67
N ILE A 45 15.42 1.33 4.54
CA ILE A 45 14.25 1.61 5.37
C ILE A 45 13.72 3.01 5.04
N THR A 46 12.43 3.10 4.77
CA THR A 46 11.70 4.37 4.72
C THR A 46 10.93 4.54 6.03
N HIS A 47 11.21 5.61 6.74
CA HIS A 47 10.56 5.91 8.00
C HIS A 47 9.23 6.62 7.75
N HIS A 48 8.22 6.20 8.50
CA HIS A 48 6.91 6.83 8.54
C HIS A 48 6.67 7.34 9.96
N CYS A 49 6.16 8.56 10.09
CA CYS A 49 5.76 9.15 11.36
C CYS A 49 4.42 9.89 11.24
N CYS A 50 3.78 10.17 12.37
CA CYS A 50 2.57 11.01 12.42
C CYS A 50 2.86 12.26 13.27
N PRO A 51 3.75 13.16 12.82
CA PRO A 51 4.15 14.33 13.59
C PRO A 51 3.01 15.34 13.74
N VAL A 52 2.08 15.36 12.78
CA VAL A 52 0.87 16.17 12.87
C VAL A 52 -0.23 15.38 13.57
N ILE A 53 -0.73 15.93 14.68
CA ILE A 53 -1.97 15.51 15.32
C ILE A 53 -3.05 16.51 14.89
N SER A 54 -4.00 16.05 14.08
CA SER A 54 -5.13 16.89 13.70
C SER A 54 -6.05 17.12 14.91
N PRO A 55 -6.55 18.36 15.13
CA PRO A 55 -6.31 19.55 14.31
C PRO A 55 -5.05 20.34 14.71
N LEU A 56 -4.26 20.74 13.71
CA LEU A 56 -3.27 21.83 13.73
C LEU A 56 -2.18 21.74 14.82
N THR A 57 -1.87 20.54 15.31
CA THR A 57 -0.92 20.34 16.40
C THR A 57 0.24 19.47 15.93
N LEU A 58 1.45 19.73 16.45
CA LEU A 58 2.61 18.87 16.27
C LEU A 58 2.87 18.07 17.55
N ASP A 59 2.92 16.75 17.43
CA ASP A 59 3.37 15.85 18.49
C ASP A 59 4.85 16.07 18.79
N VAL A 60 5.26 16.05 20.06
CA VAL A 60 6.66 16.30 20.42
C VAL A 60 7.55 15.16 19.95
N GLU A 61 7.25 13.92 20.34
CA GLU A 61 8.13 12.77 20.07
C GLU A 61 8.25 12.53 18.56
N SER A 62 7.13 12.43 17.84
CA SER A 62 7.11 12.19 16.40
C SER A 62 7.77 13.32 15.60
N THR A 63 7.66 14.57 16.08
CA THR A 63 8.35 15.72 15.44
C THR A 63 9.85 15.65 15.69
N GLU A 64 10.31 15.30 16.89
CA GLU A 64 11.75 15.08 17.14
C GLU A 64 12.32 13.94 16.27
N ILE A 65 11.55 12.86 16.07
CA ILE A 65 11.90 11.77 15.15
C ILE A 65 12.04 12.29 13.72
N LEU A 66 11.05 13.03 13.23
CA LEU A 66 11.07 13.63 11.90
C LEU A 66 12.30 14.52 11.74
N MET A 67 12.54 15.43 12.69
CA MET A 67 13.65 16.36 12.65
C MET A 67 14.99 15.63 12.56
N TYR A 68 15.20 14.65 13.44
CA TYR A 68 16.41 13.84 13.45
C TYR A 68 16.65 13.13 12.11
N LEU A 69 15.61 12.53 11.53
CA LEU A 69 15.72 11.84 10.24
C LEU A 69 16.05 12.80 9.09
N VAL A 70 15.44 13.99 9.07
CA VAL A 70 15.70 15.01 8.06
C VAL A 70 17.11 15.58 8.17
N GLU A 71 17.57 15.88 9.39
CA GLU A 71 18.94 16.36 9.65
C GLU A 71 20.00 15.37 9.14
N ASN A 72 19.72 14.06 9.27
CA ASN A 72 20.62 12.98 8.89
C ASN A 72 20.38 12.46 7.45
N GLU A 73 19.55 13.13 6.64
CA GLU A 73 19.25 12.76 5.24
C GLU A 73 18.65 11.36 5.07
N LEU A 74 17.94 10.87 6.08
CA LEU A 74 17.31 9.55 6.06
C LEU A 74 15.88 9.65 5.52
N PRO A 75 15.42 8.69 4.70
CA PRO A 75 14.11 8.77 4.08
C PRO A 75 13.00 8.75 5.12
N VAL A 76 12.21 9.83 5.16
CA VAL A 76 11.08 9.99 6.06
C VAL A 76 9.95 10.73 5.38
N TYR A 77 8.72 10.34 5.69
CA TYR A 77 7.54 11.15 5.37
C TYR A 77 6.54 11.08 6.53
N GLY A 78 5.85 12.19 6.77
CA GLY A 78 4.76 12.23 7.74
C GLY A 78 3.39 12.03 7.09
N THR A 79 2.47 11.43 7.82
CA THR A 79 1.07 11.26 7.38
C THR A 79 0.14 12.22 8.13
N ILE A 80 -0.75 12.87 7.39
CA ILE A 80 -1.81 13.76 7.91
C ILE A 80 -3.11 12.97 8.08
N VAL A 81 -3.79 13.10 9.22
CA VAL A 81 -4.97 12.28 9.57
C VAL A 81 -6.17 13.15 9.96
N ALA A 82 -6.54 14.08 9.08
CA ALA A 82 -7.70 14.93 9.26
C ALA A 82 -9.00 14.12 9.08
N ASN A 83 -9.85 14.09 10.10
CA ASN A 83 -11.04 13.25 10.13
C ASN A 83 -12.32 14.07 10.29
N ALA A 84 -13.13 14.13 9.23
CA ALA A 84 -14.33 14.95 9.20
C ALA A 84 -15.31 14.52 10.29
N GLY A 85 -15.75 15.48 11.11
CA GLY A 85 -16.68 15.25 12.22
C GLY A 85 -15.99 14.81 13.53
N MET A 86 -14.68 14.57 13.52
CA MET A 86 -13.88 14.30 14.73
C MET A 86 -12.78 15.33 14.91
N THR A 87 -11.72 15.26 14.09
CA THR A 87 -10.53 16.12 14.16
C THR A 87 -10.49 17.16 13.04
N ALA A 88 -11.51 17.17 12.17
CA ALA A 88 -11.72 18.13 11.10
C ALA A 88 -13.21 18.53 11.01
N PRO A 89 -13.55 19.68 10.39
CA PRO A 89 -14.95 20.03 10.12
C PRO A 89 -15.67 18.91 9.37
N MET A 90 -16.97 18.70 9.65
CA MET A 90 -17.82 17.73 8.94
C MET A 90 -18.15 18.21 7.52
N SER A 91 -17.12 18.29 6.68
CA SER A 91 -17.14 18.77 5.30
C SER A 91 -15.90 18.24 4.59
N LEU A 92 -16.07 17.69 3.38
CA LEU A 92 -14.94 17.21 2.58
C LEU A 92 -13.97 18.35 2.26
N THR A 93 -14.49 19.51 1.84
CA THR A 93 -13.67 20.69 1.55
C THR A 93 -12.99 21.23 2.80
N GLY A 94 -13.68 21.24 3.95
CA GLY A 94 -13.10 21.66 5.22
C GLY A 94 -11.97 20.73 5.68
N THR A 95 -12.17 19.42 5.50
CA THR A 95 -11.17 18.38 5.81
C THR A 95 -9.95 18.49 4.90
N LEU A 96 -10.17 18.69 3.59
CA LEU A 96 -9.10 18.95 2.62
C LEU A 96 -8.30 20.21 2.98
N ALA A 97 -8.98 21.31 3.27
CA ALA A 97 -8.34 22.58 3.61
C ALA A 97 -7.50 22.47 4.89
N LEU A 98 -8.05 21.83 5.94
CA LEU A 98 -7.32 21.56 7.18
C LEU A 98 -6.11 20.67 6.93
N GLY A 99 -6.30 19.52 6.28
CA GLY A 99 -5.22 18.57 6.00
C GLY A 99 -4.14 19.17 5.10
N ASN A 100 -4.50 20.10 4.22
CA ASN A 100 -3.56 20.87 3.41
C ASN A 100 -2.73 21.86 4.25
N ALA A 101 -3.35 22.58 5.19
CA ALA A 101 -2.62 23.45 6.10
C ALA A 101 -1.62 22.65 6.96
N GLU A 102 -2.02 21.48 7.43
CA GLU A 102 -1.18 20.59 8.22
C GLU A 102 -0.02 20.01 7.40
N PHE A 103 -0.28 19.56 6.16
CA PHE A 103 0.76 19.11 5.24
C PHE A 103 1.79 20.21 4.98
N LEU A 104 1.35 21.43 4.69
CA LEU A 104 2.24 22.56 4.42
C LEU A 104 3.06 22.92 5.67
N SER A 105 2.46 22.91 6.86
CA SER A 105 3.18 23.17 8.12
C SER A 105 4.35 22.20 8.32
N MET A 106 4.08 20.90 8.22
CA MET A 106 5.12 19.86 8.32
C MET A 106 6.16 19.99 7.21
N SER A 107 5.72 20.24 5.97
CA SER A 107 6.63 20.37 4.82
C SER A 107 7.57 21.56 5.00
N VAL A 108 7.06 22.72 5.43
CA VAL A 108 7.88 23.90 5.71
C VAL A 108 8.88 23.61 6.82
N LEU A 109 8.48 22.91 7.89
CA LEU A 109 9.42 22.47 8.94
C LEU A 109 10.56 21.62 8.37
N MET A 110 10.25 20.61 7.55
CA MET A 110 11.26 19.76 6.90
C MET A 110 12.21 20.58 6.01
N GLN A 111 11.69 21.54 5.24
CA GLN A 111 12.50 22.41 4.38
C GLN A 111 13.36 23.41 5.18
N MET A 112 12.89 23.88 6.35
CA MET A 112 13.67 24.76 7.24
C MET A 112 14.86 24.04 7.87
N ILE A 113 14.68 22.77 8.23
CA ILE A 113 15.77 21.93 8.76
C ILE A 113 16.79 21.68 7.67
N ARG A 114 16.30 21.27 6.48
CA ARG A 114 17.14 20.98 5.34
C ARG A 114 16.40 21.27 4.03
N PRO A 115 16.83 22.28 3.26
CA PRO A 115 16.28 22.55 1.94
C PRO A 115 16.43 21.35 1.01
N GLN A 116 15.42 21.14 0.15
CA GLN A 116 15.34 20.03 -0.82
C GLN A 116 15.11 18.65 -0.19
N THR A 117 14.72 18.58 1.10
CA THR A 117 14.27 17.33 1.70
C THR A 117 13.09 16.76 0.90
N PRO A 118 13.12 15.50 0.44
CA PRO A 118 11.99 14.89 -0.25
C PRO A 118 10.75 14.86 0.63
N ILE A 119 9.60 15.24 0.07
CA ILE A 119 8.31 15.23 0.75
C ILE A 119 7.28 14.46 -0.09
N ILE A 120 6.38 13.77 0.60
CA ILE A 120 5.23 13.08 0.01
C ILE A 120 4.00 13.67 0.69
N TYR A 121 3.02 14.11 -0.10
CA TYR A 121 1.71 14.49 0.43
C TYR A 121 0.95 13.21 0.81
N ALA A 122 1.28 12.68 1.99
CA ALA A 122 0.71 11.46 2.53
C ALA A 122 -0.44 11.76 3.50
N VAL A 123 -1.59 11.14 3.27
CA VAL A 123 -2.80 11.38 4.08
C VAL A 123 -3.52 10.07 4.47
N LEU A 124 -4.37 10.18 5.48
CA LEU A 124 -5.41 9.22 5.85
C LEU A 124 -6.67 10.00 6.22
N SER A 125 -7.16 10.78 5.27
CA SER A 125 -8.35 11.60 5.49
C SER A 125 -9.61 10.76 5.34
N THR A 126 -10.48 10.84 6.33
CA THR A 126 -11.72 10.05 6.41
C THR A 126 -12.88 10.92 6.87
N VAL A 127 -14.07 10.33 6.88
CA VAL A 127 -15.27 10.91 7.48
C VAL A 127 -15.75 9.95 8.57
N ALA A 128 -16.03 10.47 9.76
CA ALA A 128 -16.54 9.67 10.87
C ALA A 128 -17.98 9.20 10.61
N ASP A 129 -18.33 7.99 11.03
CA ASP A 129 -19.75 7.58 11.08
C ASP A 129 -20.39 8.17 12.34
N LEU A 130 -21.05 9.32 12.22
CA LEU A 130 -21.66 10.00 13.36
C LEU A 130 -22.84 9.24 14.01
N ARG A 131 -23.34 8.16 13.40
CA ARG A 131 -24.38 7.33 14.02
C ARG A 131 -23.81 6.50 15.17
N SER A 132 -22.58 6.03 15.01
CA SER A 132 -21.86 5.22 15.99
C SER A 132 -20.71 5.96 16.67
N GLY A 133 -20.27 7.10 16.11
CA GLY A 133 -19.06 7.81 16.52
C GLY A 133 -17.77 7.14 16.05
N GLU A 134 -17.86 6.18 15.14
CA GLU A 134 -16.75 5.30 14.77
C GLU A 134 -15.89 5.85 13.63
N TYR A 135 -14.65 5.39 13.61
CA TYR A 135 -13.71 5.62 12.54
C TYR A 135 -14.08 4.81 11.29
N ALA A 136 -14.30 5.49 10.14
CA ALA A 136 -14.78 4.87 8.90
C ALA A 136 -13.82 5.01 7.70
N PRO A 137 -12.66 4.31 7.70
CA PRO A 137 -11.71 4.38 6.60
C PRO A 137 -12.16 3.65 5.32
N GLY A 138 -13.20 2.80 5.41
CA GLY A 138 -13.83 2.15 4.26
C GLY A 138 -14.85 3.05 3.53
N GLY A 139 -15.15 4.23 4.08
CA GLY A 139 -16.06 5.19 3.46
C GLY A 139 -15.57 5.64 2.09
N ILE A 140 -16.50 5.82 1.14
CA ILE A 140 -16.15 6.26 -0.23
C ILE A 140 -15.56 7.67 -0.23
N GLU A 141 -15.89 8.47 0.79
CA GLU A 141 -15.35 9.79 1.05
C GLU A 141 -13.83 9.78 1.22
N THR A 142 -13.25 8.70 1.74
CA THR A 142 -11.78 8.53 1.79
C THR A 142 -11.18 8.50 0.39
N GLY A 143 -11.84 7.84 -0.56
CA GLY A 143 -11.44 7.86 -1.98
C GLY A 143 -11.56 9.26 -2.59
N ILE A 144 -12.66 9.97 -2.32
CA ILE A 144 -12.89 11.33 -2.83
C ILE A 144 -11.84 12.31 -2.27
N LEU A 145 -11.55 12.24 -0.97
CA LEU A 145 -10.53 13.04 -0.31
C LEU A 145 -9.15 12.73 -0.90
N GLN A 146 -8.82 11.46 -1.12
CA GLN A 146 -7.54 11.08 -1.73
C GLN A 146 -7.38 11.64 -3.14
N MET A 147 -8.45 11.66 -3.95
CA MET A 147 -8.42 12.31 -5.27
C MET A 147 -8.09 13.80 -5.16
N ALA A 148 -8.73 14.51 -4.23
CA ALA A 148 -8.49 15.93 -4.01
C ALA A 148 -7.08 16.20 -3.47
N HIS A 149 -6.58 15.38 -2.56
CA HIS A 149 -5.20 15.46 -2.08
C HIS A 149 -4.19 15.20 -3.21
N ALA A 150 -4.48 14.28 -4.14
CA ALA A 150 -3.63 14.04 -5.29
C ALA A 150 -3.60 15.24 -6.26
N GLU A 151 -4.71 15.95 -6.44
CA GLU A 151 -4.73 17.23 -7.15
C GLU A 151 -3.87 18.29 -6.47
N MET A 152 -3.96 18.42 -5.15
CA MET A 152 -3.13 19.35 -4.39
C MET A 152 -1.65 18.97 -4.43
N ALA A 153 -1.31 17.69 -4.36
CA ALA A 153 0.07 17.22 -4.48
C ALA A 153 0.67 17.59 -5.85
N ARG A 154 -0.10 17.41 -6.94
CA ARG A 154 0.30 17.89 -8.28
C ARG A 154 0.51 19.39 -8.32
N PHE A 155 -0.37 20.16 -7.68
CA PHE A 155 -0.23 21.62 -7.61
C PHE A 155 1.09 22.03 -6.93
N TYR A 156 1.53 21.32 -5.90
CA TYR A 156 2.82 21.56 -5.24
C TYR A 156 4.01 20.87 -5.91
N GLY A 157 3.81 20.06 -6.94
CA GLY A 157 4.86 19.32 -7.63
C GLY A 157 5.48 18.20 -6.80
N VAL A 158 4.71 17.55 -5.93
CA VAL A 158 5.16 16.47 -5.04
C VAL A 158 4.35 15.19 -5.23
N PRO A 159 4.89 14.01 -4.91
CA PRO A 159 4.12 12.77 -4.95
C PRO A 159 2.95 12.79 -3.94
N SER A 160 1.83 12.19 -4.31
CA SER A 160 0.69 11.92 -3.44
C SER A 160 0.72 10.48 -2.95
N GLY A 161 0.37 10.27 -1.69
CA GLY A 161 0.16 8.92 -1.21
C GLY A 161 -0.63 8.87 0.07
N GLY A 162 -0.59 7.72 0.72
CA GLY A 162 -1.24 7.55 2.00
C GLY A 162 -2.08 6.29 2.08
N TYR A 163 -2.95 6.27 3.06
CA TYR A 163 -3.81 5.12 3.38
C TYR A 163 -5.12 5.24 2.61
N VAL A 164 -5.38 4.27 1.73
CA VAL A 164 -6.59 4.15 0.91
C VAL A 164 -6.76 2.68 0.53
N GLY A 165 -7.92 2.26 0.05
CA GLY A 165 -8.18 0.82 -0.14
C GLY A 165 -8.29 0.11 1.20
N LEU A 166 -9.05 0.70 2.11
CA LEU A 166 -9.28 0.19 3.46
C LEU A 166 -10.74 -0.27 3.60
N THR A 167 -11.03 -0.95 4.70
CA THR A 167 -12.38 -1.39 5.00
C THR A 167 -12.69 -1.36 6.49
N ASN A 168 -13.95 -1.07 6.78
CA ASN A 168 -14.57 -1.22 8.09
C ASN A 168 -15.00 -2.67 8.38
N SER A 169 -15.07 -3.54 7.37
CA SER A 169 -15.50 -4.92 7.54
C SER A 169 -14.54 -5.69 8.45
N HIS A 170 -15.11 -6.53 9.31
CA HIS A 170 -14.35 -7.40 10.22
C HIS A 170 -13.93 -8.72 9.56
N ILE A 171 -14.42 -9.01 8.36
CA ILE A 171 -14.18 -10.25 7.61
C ILE A 171 -14.01 -9.96 6.12
N ASP A 172 -13.48 -10.92 5.37
CA ASP A 172 -13.37 -10.86 3.90
C ASP A 172 -14.70 -11.14 3.19
N ASP A 173 -15.65 -10.21 3.33
CA ASP A 173 -16.97 -10.29 2.72
C ASP A 173 -17.13 -9.32 1.53
N VAL A 174 -18.39 -9.16 1.08
CA VAL A 174 -18.73 -8.24 0.00
C VAL A 174 -18.37 -6.79 0.37
N GLN A 175 -18.54 -6.41 1.64
CA GLN A 175 -18.15 -5.08 2.15
C GLN A 175 -16.64 -4.84 2.01
N ALA A 176 -15.82 -5.77 2.50
CA ALA A 176 -14.37 -5.68 2.37
C ALA A 176 -13.92 -5.49 0.92
N GLY A 177 -14.59 -6.18 -0.01
CA GLY A 177 -14.35 -6.09 -1.45
C GLY A 177 -14.66 -4.71 -2.03
N TYR A 178 -15.89 -4.20 -1.85
CA TYR A 178 -16.27 -2.93 -2.50
C TYR A 178 -15.61 -1.71 -1.85
N GLU A 179 -15.42 -1.68 -0.53
CA GLU A 179 -14.78 -0.54 0.15
C GLU A 179 -13.32 -0.40 -0.29
N THR A 180 -12.59 -1.53 -0.29
CA THR A 180 -11.19 -1.57 -0.74
C THR A 180 -11.09 -1.22 -2.23
N GLY A 181 -11.88 -1.88 -3.07
CA GLY A 181 -11.78 -1.74 -4.53
C GLY A 181 -12.17 -0.36 -5.02
N MET A 182 -13.27 0.22 -4.52
CA MET A 182 -13.77 1.51 -4.98
C MET A 182 -12.85 2.66 -4.56
N SER A 183 -12.45 2.70 -3.28
CA SER A 183 -11.61 3.80 -2.78
C SER A 183 -10.21 3.77 -3.41
N ALA A 184 -9.59 2.60 -3.58
CA ALA A 184 -8.30 2.48 -4.25
C ALA A 184 -8.37 2.83 -5.75
N THR A 185 -9.46 2.47 -6.43
CA THR A 185 -9.67 2.86 -7.83
C THR A 185 -9.84 4.37 -7.94
N ALA A 186 -10.63 4.99 -7.05
CA ALA A 186 -10.79 6.45 -7.00
C ALA A 186 -9.44 7.15 -6.82
N ALA A 187 -8.64 6.74 -5.83
CA ALA A 187 -7.31 7.30 -5.60
C ALA A 187 -6.38 7.19 -6.81
N MET A 188 -6.37 6.03 -7.48
CA MET A 188 -5.54 5.80 -8.67
C MET A 188 -5.97 6.70 -9.83
N LEU A 189 -7.27 6.79 -10.10
CA LEU A 189 -7.80 7.68 -11.15
C LEU A 189 -7.63 9.16 -10.79
N GLY A 190 -7.60 9.49 -9.50
CA GLY A 190 -7.21 10.81 -8.99
C GLY A 190 -5.73 11.13 -9.14
N GLY A 191 -4.90 10.17 -9.55
CA GLY A 191 -3.46 10.33 -9.78
C GLY A 191 -2.62 10.30 -8.51
N ALA A 192 -2.99 9.48 -7.53
CA ALA A 192 -2.13 9.20 -6.37
C ALA A 192 -1.02 8.19 -6.71
N ASP A 193 0.17 8.39 -6.16
CA ASP A 193 1.39 7.66 -6.54
C ASP A 193 1.68 6.44 -5.64
N MET A 194 1.24 6.47 -4.37
CA MET A 194 1.57 5.44 -3.37
C MET A 194 0.40 5.09 -2.46
N PHE A 195 0.03 3.80 -2.38
CA PHE A 195 -1.04 3.30 -1.50
C PHE A 195 -0.50 2.47 -0.35
N ASN A 196 -0.85 2.84 0.88
CA ASN A 196 -0.68 2.06 2.08
C ASN A 196 -1.93 1.18 2.26
N MET A 197 -1.98 0.08 1.52
CA MET A 197 -3.08 -0.89 1.52
C MET A 197 -2.57 -2.32 1.70
N GLY A 198 -3.48 -3.27 1.90
CA GLY A 198 -3.19 -4.71 1.85
C GLY A 198 -3.32 -5.42 3.20
N GLY A 199 -4.27 -6.35 3.26
CA GLY A 199 -4.44 -7.27 4.39
C GLY A 199 -5.16 -6.68 5.60
N LEU A 200 -5.66 -5.45 5.52
CA LEU A 200 -6.21 -4.73 6.66
C LEU A 200 -7.72 -4.91 6.75
N LEU A 201 -8.22 -5.24 7.94
CA LEU A 201 -9.62 -5.39 8.29
C LEU A 201 -9.95 -4.60 9.57
N GLY A 202 -11.25 -4.41 9.84
CA GLY A 202 -11.76 -3.83 11.08
C GLY A 202 -11.20 -2.44 11.34
N SER A 203 -11.20 -1.58 10.33
CA SER A 203 -10.68 -0.21 10.44
C SER A 203 -9.21 -0.13 10.86
N LEU A 204 -8.35 -0.95 10.22
CA LEU A 204 -6.91 -1.07 10.47
C LEU A 204 -6.51 -1.85 11.74
N MET A 205 -7.47 -2.43 12.47
CA MET A 205 -7.21 -3.12 13.73
C MET A 205 -6.78 -4.58 13.57
N ALA A 206 -7.00 -5.18 12.39
CA ALA A 206 -6.66 -6.57 12.12
C ALA A 206 -5.88 -6.71 10.81
N PHE A 207 -4.97 -7.68 10.79
CA PHE A 207 -4.30 -8.14 9.57
C PHE A 207 -4.74 -9.57 9.26
N ASP A 208 -5.24 -9.81 8.05
CA ASP A 208 -5.60 -11.13 7.54
C ASP A 208 -4.79 -11.48 6.29
N TYR A 209 -4.27 -12.70 6.25
CA TYR A 209 -3.43 -13.18 5.16
C TYR A 209 -4.22 -13.40 3.85
N ALA A 210 -5.45 -13.88 3.92
CA ALA A 210 -6.32 -14.02 2.75
C ALA A 210 -6.72 -12.64 2.21
N LYS A 211 -7.06 -11.68 3.10
CA LYS A 211 -7.26 -10.27 2.71
C LYS A 211 -6.05 -9.72 1.97
N ALA A 212 -4.82 -10.03 2.42
CA ALA A 212 -3.61 -9.57 1.74
C ALA A 212 -3.47 -10.15 0.32
N ILE A 213 -3.88 -11.41 0.12
CA ILE A 213 -3.91 -12.05 -1.20
C ILE A 213 -5.03 -11.48 -2.09
N ILE A 214 -6.20 -11.21 -1.53
CA ILE A 214 -7.33 -10.57 -2.22
C ILE A 214 -6.96 -9.15 -2.65
N ASP A 215 -6.37 -8.37 -1.75
CA ASP A 215 -5.91 -7.00 -2.02
C ASP A 215 -4.80 -6.96 -3.06
N ASN A 216 -3.94 -7.97 -3.11
CA ASN A 216 -2.96 -8.11 -4.18
C ASN A 216 -3.64 -8.33 -5.56
N GLU A 217 -4.75 -9.06 -5.63
CA GLU A 217 -5.52 -9.18 -6.87
C GLU A 217 -6.18 -7.85 -7.27
N ILE A 218 -6.72 -7.10 -6.30
CA ILE A 218 -7.20 -5.72 -6.52
C ILE A 218 -6.06 -4.85 -7.06
N ALA A 219 -4.86 -4.90 -6.46
CA ALA A 219 -3.71 -4.14 -6.91
C ALA A 219 -3.27 -4.51 -8.35
N LEU A 220 -3.41 -5.78 -8.76
CA LEU A 220 -3.17 -6.19 -10.15
C LEU A 220 -4.23 -5.62 -11.11
N MET A 221 -5.49 -5.53 -10.68
CA MET A 221 -6.55 -4.87 -11.44
C MET A 221 -6.26 -3.37 -11.61
N LEU A 222 -5.84 -2.69 -10.54
CA LEU A 222 -5.44 -1.29 -10.59
C LEU A 222 -4.27 -1.07 -11.57
N LYS A 223 -3.24 -1.92 -11.52
CA LYS A 223 -2.14 -1.86 -12.50
C LYS A 223 -2.62 -2.04 -13.95
N ARG A 224 -3.59 -2.94 -14.19
CA ARG A 224 -4.15 -3.11 -15.54
C ARG A 224 -4.94 -1.89 -15.99
N ILE A 225 -5.71 -1.25 -15.11
CA ILE A 225 -6.41 0.01 -15.39
C ILE A 225 -5.38 1.10 -15.72
N ASN A 226 -4.33 1.25 -14.91
CA ASN A 226 -3.26 2.24 -15.14
C ASN A 226 -2.51 2.03 -16.46
N THR A 227 -2.44 0.79 -16.96
CA THR A 227 -1.85 0.50 -18.28
C THR A 227 -2.69 1.07 -19.43
N GLY A 228 -4.00 1.26 -19.24
CA GLY A 228 -4.89 1.83 -20.24
C GLY A 228 -5.09 0.94 -21.48
N MET A 229 -5.36 1.59 -22.61
CA MET A 229 -5.59 0.95 -23.92
C MET A 229 -4.29 0.85 -24.73
N GLU A 230 -4.20 -0.18 -25.59
CA GLU A 230 -3.11 -0.31 -26.54
C GLU A 230 -3.07 0.87 -27.55
N PRO A 231 -1.89 1.29 -28.04
CA PRO A 231 -1.77 2.33 -29.05
C PRO A 231 -2.48 1.96 -30.37
N VAL A 232 -3.20 2.93 -30.96
CA VAL A 232 -3.96 2.74 -32.21
C VAL A 232 -3.06 2.38 -33.40
N SER A 233 -1.84 2.92 -33.43
CA SER A 233 -0.89 2.79 -34.56
C SER A 233 -0.36 1.38 -34.82
N GLU A 234 -0.57 0.43 -33.91
CA GLU A 234 0.07 -0.91 -33.96
C GLU A 234 -0.88 -2.03 -34.37
N SER A 235 -2.10 -1.70 -34.78
CA SER A 235 -3.19 -2.61 -34.46
C SER A 235 -3.77 -3.45 -35.58
N GLY A 236 -3.80 -3.00 -36.84
CA GLY A 236 -4.43 -3.78 -37.94
C GLY A 236 -5.87 -4.24 -37.66
N PHE A 237 -6.51 -3.75 -36.58
CA PHE A 237 -7.74 -4.33 -36.05
C PHE A 237 -8.89 -4.17 -37.04
N LEU A 238 -8.92 -3.08 -37.79
CA LEU A 238 -9.97 -2.84 -38.79
C LEU A 238 -9.89 -3.85 -39.95
N ASP A 239 -8.69 -4.25 -40.36
CA ASP A 239 -8.49 -5.25 -41.40
C ASP A 239 -8.92 -6.64 -40.90
N LEU A 240 -8.50 -7.02 -39.69
CA LEU A 240 -8.94 -8.26 -39.04
C LEU A 240 -10.47 -8.30 -38.87
N ILE A 241 -11.10 -7.19 -38.47
CA ILE A 241 -12.56 -7.09 -38.34
C ILE A 241 -13.24 -7.31 -39.69
N LYS A 242 -12.70 -6.71 -40.76
CA LYS A 242 -13.22 -6.86 -42.12
C LYS A 242 -13.04 -8.29 -42.63
N GLU A 243 -11.90 -8.93 -42.34
CA GLU A 243 -11.58 -10.30 -42.72
C GLU A 243 -12.51 -11.32 -42.06
N VAL A 244 -12.69 -11.22 -40.73
CA VAL A 244 -13.57 -12.14 -39.98
C VAL A 244 -15.04 -11.94 -40.38
N GLY A 245 -15.44 -10.69 -40.60
CA GLY A 245 -16.76 -10.33 -41.13
C GLY A 245 -17.94 -10.61 -40.18
N PRO A 246 -19.17 -10.28 -40.61
CA PRO A 246 -20.38 -10.45 -39.80
C PRO A 246 -20.64 -11.92 -39.45
N GLY A 247 -20.92 -12.20 -38.18
CA GLY A 247 -21.20 -13.56 -37.68
C GLY A 247 -19.97 -14.45 -37.50
N GLY A 248 -18.76 -13.96 -37.80
CA GLY A 248 -17.51 -14.68 -37.57
C GLY A 248 -17.10 -14.74 -36.10
N ASN A 249 -15.99 -15.44 -35.84
CA ASN A 249 -15.42 -15.63 -34.51
C ASN A 249 -13.89 -15.41 -34.54
N TYR A 250 -13.38 -14.74 -33.50
CA TYR A 250 -11.96 -14.42 -33.36
C TYR A 250 -11.15 -15.49 -32.60
N MET A 251 -11.79 -16.52 -32.03
CA MET A 251 -11.15 -17.49 -31.12
C MET A 251 -9.95 -18.22 -31.74
N VAL A 252 -10.00 -18.49 -33.06
CA VAL A 252 -8.95 -19.22 -33.78
C VAL A 252 -8.01 -18.29 -34.58
N GLN A 253 -8.20 -16.97 -34.48
CA GLN A 253 -7.37 -16.00 -35.19
C GLN A 253 -5.98 -15.91 -34.56
N GLU A 254 -4.96 -15.81 -35.40
CA GLU A 254 -3.56 -15.76 -34.95
C GLU A 254 -3.32 -14.58 -33.99
N ASP A 255 -3.94 -13.42 -34.27
CA ASP A 255 -3.87 -12.23 -33.41
C ASP A 255 -4.45 -12.47 -32.01
N THR A 256 -5.54 -13.21 -31.90
CA THR A 256 -6.13 -13.59 -30.60
C THR A 256 -5.16 -14.46 -29.81
N VAL A 257 -4.53 -15.45 -30.45
CA VAL A 257 -3.56 -16.34 -29.81
C VAL A 257 -2.33 -15.54 -29.35
N LYS A 258 -1.82 -14.63 -30.18
CA LYS A 258 -0.69 -13.76 -29.83
C LYS A 258 -0.98 -12.88 -28.60
N ARG A 259 -2.23 -12.41 -28.46
CA ARG A 259 -2.63 -11.43 -27.42
C ARG A 259 -3.31 -12.05 -26.19
N MET A 260 -3.55 -13.36 -26.17
CA MET A 260 -4.36 -14.04 -25.14
C MET A 260 -3.86 -13.81 -23.70
N ARG A 261 -2.56 -13.52 -23.50
CA ARG A 261 -1.96 -13.26 -22.19
C ARG A 261 -1.60 -11.79 -21.93
N SER A 262 -1.70 -10.93 -22.94
CA SER A 262 -1.29 -9.52 -22.85
C SER A 262 -2.48 -8.57 -22.72
N THR A 263 -3.60 -8.85 -23.40
CA THR A 263 -4.75 -7.94 -23.40
C THR A 263 -5.56 -8.06 -22.11
N ALA A 264 -5.89 -9.29 -21.70
CA ALA A 264 -6.69 -9.55 -20.51
C ALA A 264 -5.80 -9.76 -19.26
N LEU A 265 -6.22 -9.18 -18.14
CA LEU A 265 -5.73 -9.63 -16.83
C LEU A 265 -6.25 -11.05 -16.57
N LEU A 266 -5.34 -11.95 -16.21
CA LEU A 266 -5.63 -13.32 -15.79
C LEU A 266 -5.60 -13.38 -14.25
N PRO A 267 -6.75 -13.20 -13.58
CA PRO A 267 -6.82 -13.25 -12.12
C PRO A 267 -6.56 -14.66 -11.60
N ALA A 268 -5.89 -14.75 -10.46
CA ALA A 268 -5.66 -15.99 -9.73
C ALA A 268 -6.88 -16.39 -8.87
N LEU A 269 -7.61 -15.43 -8.30
CA LEU A 269 -8.70 -15.70 -7.35
C LEU A 269 -10.07 -15.61 -8.02
N ALA A 270 -10.32 -14.60 -8.85
CA ALA A 270 -11.62 -14.38 -9.47
C ALA A 270 -12.10 -15.61 -10.26
N ILE A 271 -13.34 -16.00 -10.03
CA ILE A 271 -13.95 -17.21 -10.59
C ILE A 271 -14.68 -16.83 -11.87
N ARG A 272 -14.14 -17.25 -13.03
CA ARG A 272 -14.71 -16.99 -14.36
C ARG A 272 -15.24 -18.25 -15.05
N GLU A 273 -15.17 -19.39 -14.38
CA GLU A 273 -15.67 -20.66 -14.91
C GLU A 273 -17.20 -20.74 -14.85
N MET A 274 -17.78 -21.61 -15.68
CA MET A 274 -19.23 -21.87 -15.64
C MET A 274 -19.61 -22.63 -14.37
N ARG A 275 -20.87 -22.48 -13.93
CA ARG A 275 -21.41 -23.07 -12.70
C ARG A 275 -21.10 -24.56 -12.55
N ALA A 276 -21.33 -25.37 -13.59
CA ALA A 276 -21.10 -26.81 -13.53
C ALA A 276 -19.62 -27.17 -13.26
N SER A 277 -18.67 -26.39 -13.80
CA SER A 277 -17.24 -26.57 -13.52
C SER A 277 -16.91 -26.17 -12.08
N TRP A 278 -17.42 -25.03 -11.64
CA TRP A 278 -17.25 -24.55 -10.27
C TRP A 278 -17.80 -25.55 -9.22
N GLU A 279 -18.95 -26.15 -9.49
CA GLU A 279 -19.53 -27.19 -8.64
C GLU A 279 -18.65 -28.44 -8.60
N LYS A 280 -18.15 -28.89 -9.75
CA LYS A 280 -17.21 -30.02 -9.84
C LYS A 280 -15.89 -29.74 -9.12
N HIS A 281 -15.45 -28.50 -9.06
CA HIS A 281 -14.24 -28.06 -8.34
C HIS A 281 -14.49 -27.75 -6.85
N GLY A 282 -15.67 -28.11 -6.32
CA GLY A 282 -15.96 -28.07 -4.89
C GLY A 282 -16.47 -26.71 -4.39
N GLN A 283 -17.05 -25.89 -5.27
CA GLN A 283 -17.84 -24.72 -4.89
C GLN A 283 -17.07 -23.69 -4.04
N ARG A 284 -15.76 -23.55 -4.29
CA ARG A 284 -14.90 -22.69 -3.47
C ARG A 284 -15.20 -21.22 -3.71
N ASP A 285 -15.29 -20.46 -2.62
CA ASP A 285 -15.34 -19.00 -2.67
C ASP A 285 -13.94 -18.38 -2.82
N VAL A 286 -13.91 -17.06 -2.98
CA VAL A 286 -12.66 -16.29 -3.15
C VAL A 286 -11.78 -16.40 -1.91
N TYR A 287 -12.36 -16.34 -0.71
CA TYR A 287 -11.62 -16.45 0.55
C TYR A 287 -10.89 -17.79 0.66
N SER A 288 -11.57 -18.90 0.39
CA SER A 288 -10.97 -20.25 0.42
C SER A 288 -9.84 -20.39 -0.58
N LYS A 289 -9.97 -19.80 -1.79
CA LYS A 289 -8.88 -19.76 -2.78
C LYS A 289 -7.70 -18.91 -2.30
N ALA A 290 -7.97 -17.77 -1.67
CA ALA A 290 -6.94 -16.90 -1.10
C ALA A 290 -6.17 -17.62 0.02
N MET A 291 -6.87 -18.27 0.95
CA MET A 291 -6.24 -19.08 2.00
C MET A 291 -5.41 -20.25 1.45
N GLN A 292 -5.83 -20.86 0.34
CA GLN A 292 -5.01 -21.88 -0.33
C GLN A 292 -3.70 -21.29 -0.85
N GLN A 293 -3.71 -20.08 -1.40
CA GLN A 293 -2.49 -19.37 -1.82
C GLN A 293 -1.63 -18.97 -0.63
N VAL A 294 -2.22 -18.49 0.46
CA VAL A 294 -1.52 -18.22 1.73
C VAL A 294 -0.76 -19.46 2.17
N LYS A 295 -1.45 -20.60 2.30
CA LYS A 295 -0.82 -21.86 2.71
C LYS A 295 0.30 -22.25 1.75
N LYS A 296 0.07 -22.14 0.45
CA LYS A 296 1.10 -22.44 -0.56
C LYS A 296 2.35 -21.56 -0.37
N ILE A 297 2.18 -20.26 -0.20
CA ILE A 297 3.29 -19.31 -0.02
C ILE A 297 4.03 -19.58 1.29
N LEU A 298 3.30 -19.72 2.40
CA LEU A 298 3.88 -19.88 3.73
C LEU A 298 4.43 -21.28 4.02
N THR A 299 4.21 -22.26 3.14
CA THR A 299 4.82 -23.60 3.25
C THR A 299 6.03 -23.78 2.33
N GLN A 300 6.34 -22.78 1.49
CA GLN A 300 7.50 -22.80 0.61
C GLN A 300 8.71 -22.13 1.27
N ASP A 301 9.90 -22.64 0.95
CA ASP A 301 11.15 -22.01 1.38
C ASP A 301 11.24 -20.58 0.84
N ASN A 302 11.56 -19.63 1.72
CA ASN A 302 11.78 -18.25 1.35
C ASN A 302 13.22 -18.06 0.84
N PRO A 303 13.45 -17.74 -0.45
CA PRO A 303 14.80 -17.51 -0.95
C PRO A 303 15.38 -16.17 -0.47
N ALA A 304 14.52 -15.24 -0.06
CA ALA A 304 14.90 -13.91 0.41
C ALA A 304 15.26 -13.94 1.89
N VAL A 305 16.30 -14.70 2.27
CA VAL A 305 16.78 -14.81 3.66
C VAL A 305 18.20 -14.29 3.82
N PHE A 306 18.49 -13.72 4.98
CA PHE A 306 19.84 -13.35 5.36
C PHE A 306 20.81 -14.54 5.35
N GLY A 307 22.06 -14.27 4.98
CA GLY A 307 23.15 -15.22 5.17
C GLY A 307 23.46 -15.42 6.66
N LYS A 308 23.95 -16.62 7.02
CA LYS A 308 24.21 -17.00 8.43
C LYS A 308 25.11 -16.01 9.19
N GLU A 309 26.09 -15.42 8.50
CA GLU A 309 27.04 -14.50 9.12
C GLU A 309 26.37 -13.21 9.60
N ILE A 310 25.57 -12.56 8.75
CA ILE A 310 24.88 -11.32 9.11
C ILE A 310 23.78 -11.60 10.15
N ASP A 311 23.09 -12.74 10.03
CA ASP A 311 22.07 -13.18 10.98
C ASP A 311 22.67 -13.31 12.40
N GLN A 312 23.82 -13.97 12.52
CA GLN A 312 24.52 -14.13 13.79
C GLN A 312 25.05 -12.80 14.35
N LYS A 313 25.58 -11.92 13.49
CA LYS A 313 26.04 -10.58 13.92
C LYS A 313 24.89 -9.77 14.52
N ILE A 314 23.71 -9.80 13.90
CA ILE A 314 22.51 -9.11 14.38
C ILE A 314 22.06 -9.69 15.73
N HIS A 315 21.96 -11.02 15.85
CA HIS A 315 21.58 -11.68 17.11
C HIS A 315 22.58 -11.44 18.25
N ASN A 316 23.87 -11.31 17.95
CA ASN A 316 24.87 -10.95 18.97
C ASN A 316 24.71 -9.49 19.44
N ARG A 317 24.25 -8.60 18.56
CA ARG A 317 24.12 -7.17 18.87
C ARG A 317 22.83 -6.83 19.61
N PHE A 318 21.71 -7.41 19.17
CA PHE A 318 20.39 -7.16 19.72
C PHE A 318 19.91 -8.41 20.48
N LYS A 319 19.86 -8.28 21.81
CA LYS A 319 19.32 -9.31 22.68
C LYS A 319 17.80 -9.39 22.51
N ASP A 320 17.23 -10.57 22.70
CA ASP A 320 15.77 -10.81 22.66
C ASP A 320 15.09 -10.53 21.31
N LEU A 321 15.82 -10.58 20.20
CA LEU A 321 15.22 -10.58 18.88
C LEU A 321 14.34 -11.82 18.69
N VAL A 322 13.14 -11.61 18.16
CA VAL A 322 12.32 -12.69 17.61
C VAL A 322 13.11 -13.47 16.55
N PRO A 323 12.91 -14.79 16.39
CA PRO A 323 13.72 -15.62 15.48
C PRO A 323 13.69 -15.15 14.01
N GLY A 324 12.60 -14.48 13.61
CA GLY A 324 12.41 -14.03 12.23
C GLY A 324 12.25 -15.17 11.23
N ASN A 325 11.85 -16.35 11.69
CA ASN A 325 11.53 -17.48 10.80
C ASN A 325 10.22 -17.20 10.07
N THR A 326 10.17 -17.49 8.78
CA THR A 326 8.95 -17.44 7.98
C THR A 326 8.34 -18.82 7.82
N GLY A 327 7.01 -18.84 7.76
CA GLY A 327 6.24 -20.01 7.36
C GLY A 327 5.17 -20.37 8.38
N LEU A 328 4.23 -21.22 7.96
CA LEU A 328 3.31 -21.86 8.89
C LEU A 328 4.07 -23.01 9.55
N ASN A 329 4.32 -22.92 10.86
CA ASN A 329 4.68 -24.11 11.62
C ASN A 329 3.54 -25.11 11.45
N ASN A 330 3.87 -26.38 11.20
CA ASN A 330 2.88 -27.47 11.07
C ASN A 330 2.32 -27.87 12.45
N ASP A 331 1.84 -26.89 13.22
CA ASP A 331 1.13 -27.11 14.49
C ASP A 331 -0.36 -26.79 14.31
#